data_AF-A0A5J4TVE0-F1
#
_entry.id   AF-A0A5J4TVE0-F1
#
_cell.length_a   1.000
_cell.length_b   1.000
_cell.length_c   1.000
_cell.angle_alpha   90.00
_cell.angle_beta   90.00
_cell.angle_gamma   90.00
#
_symmetry.space_group_name_H-M   'P 1'
#
loop_
_entity.id
_entity.type
_entity.pdbx_description
1 polymer ?
#
loop_
_entity_poly.entity_id
_entity_poly.type
_entity_poly.pdbx_seq_one_letter_code
_entity_poly.pdbx_strand_id
1 'polypeptide(L)' 'VFSKEHQLMDVDIIRYKFLNCGLFARGQFVEVGQIHDTIRKFSQKISMPIWNQNAFKVGVCTCPPPGLV' A
#
# COMPACT_ATOMS: atom_id res chain seq x y z
N VAL A 1 5.65 -0.62 -8.16
CA VAL A 1 4.90 0.11 -9.22
C VAL A 1 3.48 -0.42 -9.22
N PHE A 2 2.47 0.45 -9.40
CA PHE A 2 1.07 0.01 -9.48
C PHE A 2 0.88 -0.79 -10.78
N SER A 3 0.49 -2.06 -10.67
CA SER A 3 0.17 -2.90 -11.83
C SER A 3 -1.08 -3.70 -11.51
N LYS A 4 -1.99 -3.76 -12.48
CA LYS A 4 -3.18 -4.61 -12.42
C LYS A 4 -2.80 -6.09 -12.27
N GLU A 5 -1.63 -6.48 -12.78
CA GLU A 5 -1.10 -7.84 -12.73
C GLU A 5 -0.77 -8.31 -11.31
N HIS A 6 -0.51 -7.38 -10.38
CA HIS A 6 -0.22 -7.72 -8.99
C HIS A 6 -1.48 -7.76 -8.09
N GLN A 7 -2.67 -7.57 -8.67
CA GLN A 7 -3.92 -7.63 -7.91
C GLN A 7 -4.44 -9.06 -7.85
N LEU A 8 -4.93 -9.45 -6.68
CA LEU A 8 -5.61 -10.73 -6.49
C LEU A 8 -7.03 -10.76 -7.09
N MET A 9 -7.62 -9.59 -7.32
CA MET A 9 -8.97 -9.43 -7.87
C MET A 9 -8.91 -8.66 -9.18
N ASP A 10 -9.73 -9.07 -10.16
CA ASP A 10 -9.91 -8.36 -11.42
C ASP A 10 -10.83 -7.15 -11.22
N VAL A 11 -10.27 -6.07 -10.70
CA VAL A 11 -10.98 -4.81 -10.43
C VAL A 11 -10.13 -3.63 -10.92
N ASP A 12 -10.75 -2.67 -11.59
CA ASP A 12 -10.10 -1.39 -11.87
C ASP A 12 -10.25 -0.47 -10.66
N ILE A 13 -9.31 -0.54 -9.73
CA ILE A 13 -9.41 0.16 -8.45
C ILE A 13 -9.26 1.69 -8.57
N ILE A 14 -8.80 2.19 -9.72
CA ILE A 14 -8.67 3.64 -9.98
C ILE A 14 -10.05 4.27 -10.19
N ARG A 15 -11.02 3.51 -10.71
CA ARG A 15 -12.39 3.99 -10.96
C ARG A 15 -13.24 4.14 -9.70
N TYR A 16 -12.84 3.52 -8.60
CA TYR A 16 -13.64 3.44 -7.37
C TYR A 16 -12.97 4.17 -6.20
N LYS A 17 -13.71 4.29 -5.10
CA LYS A 17 -13.23 4.92 -3.87
C LYS A 17 -12.76 3.86 -2.89
N PHE A 18 -11.55 4.02 -2.38
CA PHE A 18 -11.06 3.25 -1.25
C PHE A 18 -11.65 3.79 0.05
N LEU A 19 -12.20 2.90 0.86
CA LEU A 19 -12.66 3.24 2.21
C LEU A 19 -11.53 3.17 3.23
N ASN A 20 -10.53 2.32 2.97
CA ASN A 20 -9.35 2.12 3.80
C ASN A 20 -8.21 1.49 2.98
N CYS A 21 -6.97 1.72 3.37
CA CYS A 21 -5.78 1.14 2.74
C CYS A 21 -4.81 0.62 3.81
N GLY A 22 -4.44 -0.65 3.71
CA GLY A 22 -3.39 -1.26 4.53
C GLY A 22 -2.14 -1.52 3.70
N LEU A 23 -0.97 -1.17 4.25
CA LEU A 23 0.32 -1.52 3.68
C LEU A 23 1.10 -2.35 4.69
N PHE A 24 1.51 -3.54 4.27
CA PHE A 24 2.35 -4.44 5.07
C PHE A 24 3.69 -4.62 4.39
N ALA A 25 4.77 -4.38 5.13
CA ALA A 25 6.13 -4.50 4.64
C ALA A 25 6.94 -5.43 5.55
N ARG A 26 7.78 -6.27 4.95
CA ARG A 26 8.56 -7.30 5.63
C ARG A 26 10.02 -7.26 5.18
N GLY A 27 10.95 -7.35 6.13
CA GLY A 27 12.39 -7.48 5.87
C GLY A 27 13.24 -6.45 6.63
N GLN A 28 14.53 -6.76 6.78
CA GLN A 28 15.49 -5.94 7.54
C GLN A 28 15.78 -4.59 6.88
N PHE A 29 15.68 -4.52 5.55
CA PHE A 29 16.00 -3.33 4.75
C PHE A 29 14.78 -2.46 4.43
N VAL A 30 13.66 -2.66 5.13
CA VAL A 30 12.47 -1.83 4.95
C VAL A 30 12.63 -0.55 5.77
N GLU A 31 12.81 0.57 5.06
CA GLU A 31 12.90 1.89 5.69
C GLU A 31 11.53 2.59 5.78
N VAL A 32 11.26 3.21 6.93
CA VAL A 32 10.02 3.96 7.16
C VAL A 32 9.86 5.13 6.17
N GLY A 33 10.98 5.77 5.77
CA GLY A 33 10.96 6.83 4.77
C GLY A 33 10.44 6.36 3.41
N GLN A 34 10.92 5.20 2.94
CA GLN A 34 10.46 4.58 1.70
C GLN A 34 8.96 4.22 1.75
N ILE A 35 8.47 3.79 2.91
CA ILE A 35 7.04 3.54 3.12
C ILE A 35 6.23 4.83 2.98
N HIS A 36 6.62 5.91 3.66
CA HIS A 36 5.90 7.18 3.57
C HIS A 36 5.88 7.74 2.14
N ASP A 37 6.99 7.65 1.41
CA ASP A 37 7.04 8.06 0.00
C ASP A 37 6.14 7.21 -0.89
N THR A 38 6.05 5.90 -0.61
CA THR A 38 5.15 4.99 -1.31
C THR A 38 3.69 5.36 -1.06
N ILE A 39 3.32 5.62 0.20
CA ILE A 39 1.97 6.05 0.57
C ILE A 39 1.62 7.37 -0.10
N ARG A 40 2.53 8.36 -0.08
CA ARG A 40 2.32 9.65 -0.75
C ARG A 40 2.08 9.49 -2.24
N LYS A 41 2.88 8.68 -2.93
CA LYS A 41 2.69 8.41 -4.36
C LYS A 41 1.39 7.67 -4.65
N PHE A 42 0.97 6.81 -3.73
CA PHE A 42 -0.25 6.02 -3.90
C PHE A 42 -1.51 6.84 -3.60
N SER A 43 -1.51 7.67 -2.56
CA SER A 43 -2.64 8.55 -2.22
C SER A 43 -2.97 9.55 -3.33
N GLN A 44 -1.98 9.94 -4.15
CA GLN A 44 -2.18 10.79 -5.33
C GLN A 44 -2.94 10.09 -6.47
N LYS A 45 -2.99 8.76 -6.49
CA LYS A 45 -3.58 7.96 -7.60
C LYS A 45 -4.95 7.39 -7.28
N ILE A 46 -5.31 7.32 -6.01
CA ILE A 46 -6.56 6.70 -5.57
C ILE A 46 -7.52 7.75 -5.01
N SER A 47 -8.82 7.52 -5.19
CA SER A 47 -9.85 8.36 -4.59
C SER A 47 -10.24 7.80 -3.22
N MET A 48 -10.31 8.67 -2.22
CA MET A 48 -10.91 8.38 -0.92
C MET A 48 -12.16 9.24 -0.70
N PRO A 49 -13.09 8.82 0.17
CA PRO A 49 -14.20 9.68 0.58
C PRO A 49 -13.69 10.87 1.41
N ILE A 50 -14.39 12.00 1.34
CA ILE A 50 -14.00 13.24 2.02
C ILE A 50 -13.88 13.10 3.54
N TRP A 51 -14.69 12.20 4.13
CA TRP A 51 -14.68 11.94 5.56
C TRP A 51 -13.49 11.06 6.01
N ASN A 52 -12.68 10.51 5.09
CA ASN A 52 -11.56 9.63 5.42
C ASN A 52 -10.43 9.69 4.38
N GLN A 53 -9.85 10.88 4.18
CA GLN A 53 -8.79 11.09 3.18
C GLN A 53 -7.43 10.48 3.55
N ASN A 54 -7.21 10.15 4.82
CA ASN A 54 -5.93 9.62 5.34
C ASN A 54 -6.09 8.20 5.89
N ALA A 55 -6.89 7.38 5.23
CA ALA A 55 -7.24 6.03 5.68
C ALA A 55 -6.12 4.99 5.53
N PHE A 56 -4.85 5.37 5.70
CA PHE A 56 -3.71 4.47 5.55
C PHE A 56 -3.27 3.90 6.89
N LYS A 57 -3.08 2.59 6.93
CA LYS A 57 -2.46 1.88 8.06
C LYS A 57 -1.24 1.11 7.59
N VAL A 58 -0.18 1.15 8.38
CA VAL A 58 1.11 0.53 8.06
C VAL A 58 1.45 -0.51 9.11
N GLY A 59 1.83 -1.71 8.66
CA GLY A 59 2.46 -2.73 9.49
C GLY A 59 3.84 -3.08 8.94
N VAL A 60 4.86 -3.05 9.79
CA VAL A 60 6.25 -3.38 9.41
C VAL A 60 6.77 -4.49 10.30
N CYS A 61 7.45 -5.48 9.73
CA CYS A 61 8.21 -6.46 10.50
C CYS A 61 9.60 -6.68 9.90
N THR A 62 10.59 -6.90 10.76
CA THR A 62 11.97 -7.16 10.36
C THR A 62 12.19 -8.57 9.81
N CYS A 63 11.29 -9.50 10.13
CA CYS A 63 11.34 -10.88 9.63
C CYS A 63 11.04 -10.93 8.12
N PRO A 64 11.99 -11.39 7.28
CA PRO A 64 11.79 -11.49 5.83
C PRO A 64 10.73 -12.54 5.47
N PRO A 65 10.18 -12.52 4.23
CA PRO A 65 9.32 -13.58 3.75
C PRO A 65 10.05 -14.94 3.71
N PRO A 66 9.37 -16.07 3.99
CA PRO A 66 9.97 -17.40 3.84
C PRO A 66 10.47 -17.63 2.41
N GLY A 67 11.61 -18.32 2.27
CA GLY A 67 12.23 -18.60 0.97
C GLY A 67 13.09 -17.47 0.40
N LEU A 68 13.12 -16.32 1.08
CA LEU A 68 14.06 -15.22 0.82
C LEU A 68 15.02 -15.13 2.02
N VAL A 69 15.95 -16.08 2.11
CA VAL A 69 17.06 -16.10 3.07
C VAL A 69 18.36 -16.05 2.29
#